data_AF-A0A3N7FLS6-F1
#
_entry.id   AF-A0A3N7FLS6-F1
#
_cell.length_a   1.000
_cell.length_b   1.000
_cell.length_c   1.000
_cell.angle_alpha   90.00
_cell.angle_beta   90.00
_cell.angle_gamma   90.00
#
_symmetry.space_group_name_H-M   'P 1'
#
loop_
_entity.id
_entity.type
_entity.pdbx_description
1 polymer ?
#
loop_
_entity_poly.entity_id
_entity_poly.type
_entity_poly.pdbx_seq_one_letter_code
_entity_poly.pdbx_strand_id
1 'polypeptide(L)'
;MAMAAVEASLLSLCCPSSPFKGNLTGLKPKACNFTCLKLHSKKKRPLVIISQAAAAASVVTTSPGVRFRLDNLGQQPGSRKKGKRKGRGISAGQGNSCGFGMRGQKSRSGPGVRKGFEGGQVPLYRRIPKLRGIAGGMHVGLPKYVPVT
;
A
#
# COMPACT_ATOMS: atom_id res chain seq x y z
N MET A 1 -30.14 18.33 59.16
CA MET A 1 -30.32 16.90 58.86
C MET A 1 -30.41 16.73 57.35
N ALA A 2 -29.58 15.85 56.79
CA ALA A 2 -29.59 15.27 55.44
C ALA A 2 -29.39 16.22 54.23
N MET A 3 -28.13 16.43 53.85
CA MET A 3 -27.72 16.74 52.47
C MET A 3 -27.50 15.41 51.74
N ALA A 4 -28.23 15.18 50.65
CA ALA A 4 -28.15 13.97 49.84
C ALA A 4 -26.85 13.97 49.01
N ALA A 5 -25.97 13.02 49.29
CA ALA A 5 -24.77 12.75 48.50
C ALA A 5 -25.16 11.96 47.24
N VAL A 6 -24.75 12.46 46.07
CA VAL A 6 -24.87 11.78 44.78
C VAL A 6 -23.76 10.73 44.71
N GLU A 7 -24.11 9.47 44.92
CA GLU A 7 -23.20 8.33 44.81
C GLU A 7 -23.01 7.99 43.32
N ALA A 8 -21.87 8.39 42.75
CA ALA A 8 -21.50 8.06 41.39
C ALA A 8 -21.15 6.56 41.31
N SER A 9 -22.05 5.74 40.78
CA SER A 9 -21.77 4.33 40.49
C SER A 9 -20.69 4.24 39.40
N LEU A 10 -19.45 3.99 39.81
CA LEU A 10 -18.37 3.61 38.92
C LEU A 10 -18.68 2.22 38.34
N LEU A 11 -19.29 2.18 37.16
CA LEU A 11 -19.34 0.98 36.32
C LEU A 11 -17.90 0.62 35.93
N SER A 12 -17.32 -0.32 36.67
CA SER A 12 -16.03 -0.91 36.39
C SER A 12 -16.10 -1.71 35.09
N LEU A 13 -15.61 -1.11 34.01
CA LEU A 13 -15.40 -1.82 32.75
C LEU A 13 -14.35 -2.91 32.99
N CYS A 14 -14.78 -4.17 32.91
CA CYS A 14 -13.93 -5.35 32.97
C CYS A 14 -13.00 -5.37 31.75
N CYS A 15 -11.75 -4.94 31.93
CA CYS A 15 -10.71 -5.05 30.90
C CYS A 15 -10.36 -6.54 30.68
N PRO A 16 -10.33 -7.05 29.44
CA PRO A 16 -9.89 -8.42 29.18
C PRO A 16 -8.41 -8.59 29.57
N SER A 17 -8.08 -9.75 30.14
CA SER A 17 -6.75 -10.09 30.64
C SER A 17 -5.72 -10.09 29.49
N SER A 18 -4.82 -9.10 29.51
CA SER A 18 -3.68 -9.07 28.59
C SER A 18 -2.62 -10.10 29.04
N PRO A 19 -1.96 -10.83 28.11
CA PRO A 19 -0.88 -11.76 28.45
C PRO A 19 0.45 -11.05 28.77
N PHE A 20 0.41 -9.74 29.08
CA PHE A 20 1.59 -8.92 29.28
C PHE A 20 2.13 -9.08 30.71
N LYS A 21 3.27 -9.77 30.83
CA LYS A 21 3.93 -10.09 32.10
C LYS A 21 5.00 -9.03 32.46
N GLY A 22 4.62 -7.75 32.47
CA GLY A 22 5.55 -6.64 32.77
C GLY A 22 4.95 -5.63 33.76
N ASN A 23 5.80 -5.00 34.58
CA ASN A 23 5.37 -3.99 35.56
C ASN A 23 4.80 -2.75 34.85
N LEU A 24 3.57 -2.37 35.22
CA LEU A 24 2.77 -1.32 34.57
C LEU A 24 3.18 0.12 34.94
N THR A 25 4.23 0.33 35.72
CA THR A 25 4.61 1.63 36.27
C THR A 25 5.26 2.60 35.27
N GLY A 26 5.37 2.23 33.98
CA GLY A 26 5.97 3.06 32.93
C GLY A 26 5.16 3.23 31.65
N LEU A 27 3.92 2.70 31.56
CA LEU A 27 3.12 2.78 30.35
C LEU A 27 2.26 4.04 30.33
N LYS A 28 2.75 5.10 29.66
CA LYS A 28 1.91 6.24 29.30
C LYS A 28 0.99 5.85 28.13
N PRO A 29 -0.33 6.08 28.21
CA PRO A 29 -1.21 5.86 27.06
C PRO A 29 -0.80 6.82 25.94
N LYS A 30 -0.31 6.29 24.82
CA LYS A 30 -0.25 7.08 23.58
C LYS A 30 -1.69 7.20 23.09
N ALA A 31 -2.21 8.43 23.11
CA ALA A 31 -3.44 8.76 22.40
C ALA A 31 -3.35 8.20 20.98
N CYS A 32 -4.36 7.41 20.64
CA CYS A 32 -4.59 6.78 19.38
C CYS A 32 -4.44 7.78 18.21
N ASN A 33 -3.33 7.72 17.48
CA ASN A 33 -3.24 8.30 16.15
C ASN A 33 -3.88 7.36 15.13
N PHE A 34 -5.18 7.09 15.25
CA PHE A 34 -5.96 6.77 14.07
C PHE A 34 -6.00 8.03 13.23
N THR A 35 -5.13 8.09 12.22
CA THR A 35 -5.24 9.11 11.18
C THR A 35 -6.60 8.90 10.51
N CYS A 36 -7.49 9.87 10.72
CA CYS A 36 -8.72 10.02 9.97
C CYS A 36 -8.42 9.89 8.47
N LEU A 37 -8.95 8.83 7.85
CA LEU A 37 -8.89 8.64 6.41
C LEU A 37 -9.68 9.78 5.73
N LYS A 38 -8.99 10.85 5.32
CA LYS A 38 -9.53 11.81 4.36
C LYS A 38 -9.75 11.10 3.03
N LEU A 39 -10.99 10.66 2.79
CA LEU A 39 -11.47 10.23 1.48
C LEU A 39 -11.37 11.41 0.51
N HIS A 40 -10.33 11.42 -0.31
CA HIS A 40 -10.25 12.32 -1.45
C HIS A 40 -11.16 11.77 -2.54
N SER A 41 -12.35 12.35 -2.66
CA SER A 41 -13.26 12.13 -3.78
C SER A 41 -12.58 12.57 -5.08
N LYS A 42 -11.98 11.63 -5.81
CA LYS A 42 -11.56 11.87 -7.20
C LYS A 42 -12.82 11.86 -8.07
N LYS A 43 -13.16 13.01 -8.65
CA LYS A 43 -14.23 13.16 -9.66
C LYS A 43 -14.10 12.05 -10.71
N LYS A 44 -15.13 11.23 -10.84
CA LYS A 44 -15.23 10.18 -11.87
C LYS A 44 -15.36 10.87 -13.23
N ARG A 45 -14.40 10.64 -14.14
CA ARG A 45 -14.56 10.95 -15.57
C ARG A 45 -15.36 9.81 -16.18
N PRO A 46 -16.29 10.05 -17.12
CA PRO A 46 -16.99 8.96 -17.80
C PRO A 46 -15.96 8.18 -18.64
N LEU A 47 -15.79 6.89 -18.35
CA LEU A 47 -14.97 5.99 -19.15
C LEU A 47 -15.82 5.51 -20.32
N VAL A 48 -15.56 6.04 -21.51
CA VAL A 48 -16.07 5.48 -22.77
C VAL A 48 -15.21 4.26 -23.09
N ILE A 49 -15.78 3.07 -22.97
CA ILE A 49 -15.13 1.79 -23.30
C ILE A 49 -15.38 1.55 -24.78
N ILE A 50 -14.35 1.71 -25.62
CA ILE A 50 -14.36 1.21 -27.00
C ILE A 50 -13.85 -0.23 -26.93
N SER A 51 -14.75 -1.19 -27.05
CA SER A 51 -14.42 -2.61 -27.11
C SER A 51 -14.03 -3.00 -28.53
N GLN A 52 -12.73 -3.10 -28.82
CA GLN A 52 -12.28 -4.02 -29.86
C GLN A 52 -12.08 -5.39 -29.23
N ALA A 53 -13.02 -6.28 -29.51
CA ALA A 53 -12.93 -7.68 -29.17
C ALA A 53 -11.96 -8.37 -30.15
N ALA A 54 -10.86 -8.91 -29.63
CA ALA A 54 -10.04 -9.89 -30.32
C ALA A 54 -9.93 -11.15 -29.44
N ALA A 55 -9.99 -12.29 -30.12
CA ALA A 55 -10.50 -13.58 -29.69
C ALA A 55 -9.68 -14.35 -28.63
N ALA A 56 -10.37 -15.40 -28.13
CA ALA A 56 -9.89 -16.67 -27.58
C ALA A 56 -9.65 -16.78 -26.06
N ALA A 57 -10.72 -17.14 -25.34
CA ALA A 57 -10.64 -18.08 -24.22
C ALA A 57 -11.99 -18.81 -24.07
N SER A 58 -11.93 -20.13 -23.90
CA SER A 58 -13.01 -21.12 -23.81
C SER A 58 -14.35 -20.62 -23.26
N VAL A 59 -15.39 -20.79 -24.08
CA VAL A 59 -16.80 -20.54 -23.79
C VAL A 59 -17.24 -21.42 -22.62
N VAL A 60 -17.30 -20.86 -21.41
CA VAL A 60 -18.12 -21.42 -20.34
C VAL A 60 -19.54 -20.97 -20.65
N THR A 61 -20.41 -21.91 -20.97
CA THR A 61 -21.84 -21.70 -21.14
C THR A 61 -22.43 -21.18 -19.82
N THR A 62 -22.50 -19.86 -19.65
CA THR A 62 -23.34 -19.25 -18.61
C THR A 62 -24.79 -19.56 -18.95
N SER A 63 -25.32 -20.63 -18.33
CA SER A 63 -26.75 -20.90 -18.33
C SER A 63 -27.46 -19.64 -17.82
N PRO A 64 -28.40 -19.04 -18.58
CA PRO A 64 -28.96 -17.71 -18.30
C PRO A 64 -29.85 -17.64 -17.03
N GLY A 65 -29.91 -18.70 -16.23
CA GLY A 65 -30.73 -18.80 -15.02
C GLY A 65 -30.03 -18.48 -13.69
N VAL A 66 -28.72 -18.19 -13.68
CA VAL A 66 -28.00 -17.98 -12.40
C VAL A 66 -28.07 -16.52 -11.95
N ARG A 67 -28.86 -16.27 -10.89
CA ARG A 67 -28.93 -14.97 -10.21
C ARG A 67 -27.68 -14.70 -9.38
N PHE A 68 -27.16 -13.48 -9.44
CA PHE A 68 -26.07 -13.05 -8.56
C PHE A 68 -26.51 -13.07 -7.09
N ARG A 69 -25.75 -13.81 -6.29
CA ARG A 69 -25.79 -13.87 -4.82
C ARG A 69 -24.36 -13.74 -4.31
N LEU A 70 -24.18 -13.43 -3.04
CA LEU A 70 -22.84 -13.24 -2.46
C LEU A 70 -21.94 -14.47 -2.64
N ASP A 71 -22.53 -15.67 -2.66
CA ASP A 71 -21.80 -16.94 -2.80
C ASP A 71 -21.26 -17.18 -4.22
N ASN A 72 -21.83 -16.53 -5.22
CA ASN A 72 -21.55 -16.77 -6.65
C ASN A 72 -20.73 -15.64 -7.30
N LEU A 73 -20.24 -14.69 -6.51
CA LEU A 73 -19.41 -13.59 -7.00
C LEU A 73 -17.93 -13.99 -6.94
N GLY A 74 -17.28 -13.92 -8.10
CA GLY A 74 -15.84 -14.12 -8.23
C GLY A 74 -15.22 -12.95 -8.97
N GLN A 75 -13.93 -12.71 -8.71
CA GLN A 75 -13.13 -11.82 -9.54
C GLN A 75 -12.79 -12.50 -10.87
N GLN A 76 -12.62 -11.69 -11.93
CA GLN A 76 -12.12 -12.20 -13.21
C GLN A 76 -10.76 -12.89 -13.03
N PRO A 77 -10.49 -14.04 -13.68
CA PRO A 77 -9.19 -14.68 -13.64
C PRO A 77 -8.08 -13.69 -13.99
N GLY A 78 -7.00 -13.69 -13.20
CA GLY A 78 -5.88 -12.77 -13.36
C GLY A 78 -6.04 -11.41 -12.69
N SER A 79 -7.24 -11.04 -12.19
CA SER A 79 -7.46 -9.76 -11.51
C SER A 79 -6.61 -9.61 -10.24
N ARG A 80 -6.51 -10.66 -9.41
CA ARG A 80 -5.62 -10.69 -8.24
C ARG A 80 -4.71 -11.91 -8.27
N LYS A 81 -3.39 -11.66 -8.23
CA LYS A 81 -2.36 -12.69 -8.12
C LYS A 81 -1.98 -12.92 -6.66
N LYS A 82 -1.80 -14.17 -6.25
CA LYS A 82 -1.33 -14.52 -4.90
C LYS A 82 0.11 -14.00 -4.71
N GLY A 83 0.37 -13.27 -3.62
CA GLY A 83 1.70 -12.73 -3.31
C GLY A 83 2.67 -13.82 -2.87
N LYS A 84 3.97 -13.63 -3.14
CA LYS A 84 5.02 -14.55 -2.70
C LYS A 84 5.30 -14.34 -1.20
N ARG A 85 5.12 -15.40 -0.40
CA ARG A 85 5.46 -15.41 1.03
C ARG A 85 6.90 -15.93 1.20
N LYS A 86 7.86 -15.01 1.34
CA LYS A 86 9.28 -15.34 1.50
C LYS A 86 9.56 -16.00 2.86
N GLY A 87 10.61 -16.81 2.94
CA GLY A 87 11.05 -17.48 4.17
C GLY A 87 10.10 -18.60 4.63
N ARG A 88 9.52 -19.36 3.70
CA ARG A 88 8.59 -20.48 3.98
C ARG A 88 9.06 -21.77 3.31
N GLY A 89 10.26 -22.22 3.66
CA GLY A 89 10.89 -23.40 3.08
C GLY A 89 11.47 -23.18 1.68
N ILE A 90 12.32 -24.10 1.24
CA ILE A 90 13.00 -24.02 -0.07
C ILE A 90 12.01 -24.28 -1.21
N SER A 91 11.07 -25.21 -1.03
CA SER A 91 10.08 -25.60 -2.03
C SER A 91 9.13 -24.47 -2.44
N ALA A 92 8.94 -23.45 -1.58
CA ALA A 92 8.16 -22.25 -1.91
C ALA A 92 8.93 -21.25 -2.82
N GLY A 93 10.20 -21.53 -3.14
CA GLY A 93 11.04 -20.81 -4.10
C GLY A 93 11.93 -19.71 -3.50
N GLN A 94 11.54 -19.07 -2.40
CA GLN A 94 12.33 -18.02 -1.73
C GLN A 94 12.49 -18.35 -0.24
N GLY A 95 13.18 -19.45 0.03
CA GLY A 95 13.42 -20.00 1.36
C GLY A 95 14.53 -19.27 2.13
N ASN A 96 15.66 -19.94 2.36
CA ASN A 96 16.72 -19.56 3.29
C ASN A 96 17.12 -18.06 3.21
N SER A 97 17.65 -17.63 2.06
CA SER A 97 18.10 -16.23 1.89
C SER A 97 17.00 -15.26 1.45
N CYS A 98 15.75 -15.71 1.27
CA CYS A 98 14.64 -14.89 0.74
C CYS A 98 14.95 -14.14 -0.58
N GLY A 99 15.96 -14.60 -1.33
CA GLY A 99 16.45 -13.99 -2.57
C GLY A 99 17.49 -12.88 -2.40
N PHE A 100 17.98 -12.63 -1.18
CA PHE A 100 18.97 -11.58 -0.89
C PHE A 100 20.43 -12.04 -1.01
N GLY A 101 20.69 -13.35 -1.13
CA GLY A 101 22.03 -13.92 -1.24
C GLY A 101 22.75 -14.06 0.11
N MET A 102 24.08 -13.92 0.08
CA MET A 102 24.97 -13.99 1.25
C MET A 102 24.91 -12.68 2.07
N ARG A 103 25.74 -12.60 3.11
CA ARG A 103 25.91 -11.43 3.97
C ARG A 103 26.50 -10.27 3.16
N GLY A 104 25.79 -9.14 3.12
CA GLY A 104 26.22 -7.90 2.47
C GLY A 104 25.28 -6.76 2.85
N GLN A 105 25.60 -5.51 2.47
CA GLN A 105 24.78 -4.36 2.84
C GLN A 105 23.33 -4.48 2.34
N LYS A 106 23.11 -5.06 1.15
CA LYS A 106 21.78 -5.26 0.54
C LYS A 106 20.93 -6.33 1.21
N SER A 107 21.51 -7.22 2.02
CA SER A 107 20.79 -8.26 2.75
C SER A 107 20.45 -7.87 4.20
N ARG A 108 20.89 -6.69 4.66
CA ARG A 108 20.54 -6.16 5.98
C ARG A 108 19.18 -5.47 5.96
N SER A 109 18.52 -5.47 7.12
CA SER A 109 17.31 -4.68 7.32
C SER A 109 17.63 -3.18 7.36
N GLY A 110 16.65 -2.37 6.96
CA GLY A 110 16.73 -0.91 6.98
C GLY A 110 16.82 -0.28 5.59
N PRO A 111 16.95 1.07 5.54
CA PRO A 111 17.12 1.79 4.29
C PRO A 111 18.41 1.37 3.58
N GLY A 112 18.30 1.03 2.30
CA GLY A 112 19.46 0.77 1.47
C GLY A 112 20.19 2.05 1.05
N VAL A 113 21.22 1.86 0.23
CA VAL A 113 21.92 2.96 -0.45
C VAL A 113 20.95 3.74 -1.34
N ARG A 114 21.06 5.07 -1.35
CA ARG A 114 20.24 5.96 -2.20
C ARG A 114 20.39 5.59 -3.68
N LYS A 115 19.27 5.51 -4.40
CA LYS A 115 19.27 5.30 -5.86
C LYS A 115 20.09 6.42 -6.54
N GLY A 116 21.05 6.03 -7.38
CA GLY A 116 21.99 6.94 -8.04
C GLY A 116 23.27 7.26 -7.24
N PHE A 117 23.53 6.58 -6.12
CA PHE A 117 24.85 6.61 -5.47
C PHE A 117 25.77 5.56 -6.11
N GLU A 118 26.99 5.97 -6.45
CA GLU A 118 27.99 5.19 -7.19
C GLU A 118 29.20 4.81 -6.32
N GLY A 119 29.02 4.61 -5.00
CA GLY A 119 30.10 4.10 -4.14
C GLY A 119 31.14 5.14 -3.70
N GLY A 120 30.78 6.42 -3.70
CA GLY A 120 31.69 7.55 -3.38
C GLY A 120 32.19 8.30 -4.61
N GLN A 121 32.02 7.73 -5.81
CA GLN A 121 32.22 8.45 -7.05
C GLN A 121 31.20 9.58 -7.20
N VAL A 122 31.58 10.68 -7.87
CA VAL A 122 30.65 11.74 -8.26
C VAL A 122 29.53 11.12 -9.11
N PRO A 123 28.26 11.17 -8.70
CA PRO A 123 27.21 10.43 -9.39
C PRO A 123 26.83 11.08 -10.72
N LEU A 124 26.34 10.29 -11.68
CA LEU A 124 26.01 10.73 -13.04
C LEU A 124 25.15 12.01 -13.10
N TYR A 125 24.12 12.11 -12.25
CA TYR A 125 23.22 13.27 -12.21
C TYR A 125 23.88 14.58 -11.75
N ARG A 126 25.10 14.52 -11.19
CA ARG A 126 25.93 15.69 -10.89
C ARG A 126 26.97 15.97 -11.96
N ARG A 127 27.40 14.96 -12.72
CA ARG A 127 28.37 15.13 -13.81
C ARG A 127 27.76 15.82 -15.02
N ILE A 128 26.50 15.52 -15.32
CA ILE A 128 25.78 16.09 -16.46
C ILE A 128 25.24 17.48 -16.09
N PRO A 129 25.39 18.50 -16.95
CA PRO A 129 24.78 19.81 -16.72
C PRO A 129 23.25 19.72 -16.70
N LYS A 130 22.60 20.68 -16.04
CA LYS A 130 21.14 20.78 -16.04
C LYS A 130 20.63 21.08 -17.46
N LEU A 131 19.41 20.61 -17.75
CA LEU A 131 18.73 20.92 -19.01
C LEU A 131 18.57 22.43 -19.21
N ARG A 132 18.67 22.87 -20.47
CA ARG A 132 18.48 24.27 -20.88
C ARG A 132 17.08 24.76 -20.44
N GLY A 133 16.98 26.04 -20.08
CA GLY A 133 15.75 26.65 -19.55
C GLY A 133 15.48 26.35 -18.07
N ILE A 134 15.45 25.06 -17.69
CA ILE A 134 15.19 24.64 -16.29
C ILE A 134 16.28 25.17 -15.35
N ALA A 135 17.54 25.14 -15.79
CA ALA A 135 18.66 25.66 -15.01
C ALA A 135 18.50 27.14 -14.63
N GLY A 136 17.85 27.94 -15.49
CA GLY A 136 17.60 29.37 -15.30
C GLY A 136 16.20 29.69 -14.76
N GLY A 137 15.42 28.70 -14.35
CA GLY A 137 14.07 28.91 -13.80
C GLY A 137 12.98 29.21 -14.83
N MET A 138 13.23 29.00 -16.13
CA MET A 138 12.18 29.15 -17.16
C MET A 138 11.13 28.05 -17.00
N HIS A 139 9.85 28.43 -17.07
CA HIS A 139 8.74 27.48 -17.02
C HIS A 139 8.73 26.55 -18.25
N VAL A 140 8.28 25.31 -18.04
CA VAL A 140 8.14 24.32 -19.12
C VAL A 140 7.05 24.77 -20.09
N GLY A 141 7.34 24.73 -21.39
CA GLY A 141 6.34 24.97 -22.43
C GLY A 141 5.29 23.87 -22.44
N LEU A 142 4.08 24.20 -21.98
CA LEU A 142 2.92 23.31 -22.05
C LEU A 142 2.23 23.48 -23.42
N PRO A 143 1.73 22.39 -24.04
CA PRO A 143 0.98 22.50 -25.27
C PRO A 143 -0.27 23.36 -25.03
N LYS A 144 -0.45 24.38 -25.86
CA LYS A 144 -1.58 25.33 -25.75
C LYS A 144 -2.86 24.78 -26.36
N TYR A 145 -2.74 23.84 -27.29
CA TYR A 145 -3.85 23.33 -28.08
C TYR A 145 -3.81 21.80 -28.13
N VAL A 146 -4.98 21.19 -28.31
CA VAL A 146 -5.10 19.76 -28.56
C VAL A 146 -4.78 19.53 -30.04
N PRO A 147 -3.75 18.73 -30.38
CA PRO A 147 -3.48 18.42 -31.78
C PRO A 147 -4.63 17.57 -32.34
N VAL A 148 -5.25 18.04 -33.43
CA VAL A 148 -6.21 17.26 -34.23
C VAL A 148 -5.46 16.84 -35.49
N THR A 149 -5.29 15.52 -35.66
CA THR A 149 -4.67 14.88 -36.82
C THR A 149 -5.69 14.58 -37.89
#